data_AF-A0A1F8B785-F1
#
_entry.id   AF-A0A1F8B785-F1
#
_cell.length_a   1.000
_cell.length_b   1.000
_cell.length_c   1.000
_cell.angle_alpha   90.00
_cell.angle_beta   90.00
_cell.angle_gamma   90.00
#
_symmetry.space_group_name_H-M   'P 1'
#
loop_
_entity.id
_entity.type
_entity.pdbx_description
1 polymer ?
#
loop_
_entity_poly.entity_id
_entity_poly.type
_entity_poly.pdbx_seq_one_letter_code
_entity_poly.pdbx_strand_id
1 'polypeptide(L)'
;MLFGTQFSVYGSNSRISGENLVIVNSDKYKIEKLPKYFYLFLWLQLFAGILIFALGFTEPLGLVVTGAVLNAISMFIYTGLILWLNLTLLAKPLRPSIFRIFMVGLAFLFYGGFSIFTIFQNFQKLVS
;
A
#
# COMPACT_ATOMS: atom_id res chain seq x y z
N MET A 1 16.60 16.30 -0.86
CA MET A 1 15.71 15.44 -1.66
C MET A 1 14.81 14.55 -0.81
N LEU A 2 15.33 13.81 0.19
CA LEU A 2 14.54 12.85 0.99
C LEU A 2 13.27 13.43 1.64
N PHE A 3 13.34 14.58 2.34
CA PHE A 3 12.17 15.16 3.02
C PHE A 3 11.05 15.56 2.05
N GLY A 4 11.38 16.19 0.93
CA GLY A 4 10.39 16.62 -0.06
C GLY A 4 9.64 15.44 -0.68
N THR A 5 10.34 14.34 -1.00
CA THR A 5 9.70 13.13 -1.52
C THR A 5 8.78 12.49 -0.49
N GLN A 6 9.21 12.41 0.77
CA GLN A 6 8.38 11.83 1.83
C GLN A 6 7.11 12.65 2.08
N PHE A 7 7.21 13.98 2.13
CA PHE A 7 6.02 14.84 2.23
C PHE A 7 5.07 14.67 1.04
N SER A 8 5.62 14.52 -0.18
CA SER A 8 4.82 14.24 -1.38
C SER A 8 4.09 12.90 -1.29
N VAL A 9 4.76 11.86 -0.77
CA VAL A 9 4.15 10.53 -0.57
C VAL A 9 3.03 10.59 0.47
N TYR A 10 3.27 11.22 1.63
CA TYR A 10 2.24 11.39 2.66
C TYR A 10 1.04 12.21 2.16
N GLY A 11 1.30 13.29 1.43
CA GLY A 11 0.27 14.11 0.82
C GLY A 11 -0.56 13.34 -0.21
N SER A 12 0.11 12.61 -1.11
CA SER A 12 -0.57 11.81 -2.14
C SER A 12 -1.41 10.69 -1.52
N ASN A 13 -0.86 9.97 -0.53
CA ASN A 13 -1.58 8.90 0.15
C ASN A 13 -2.80 9.42 0.93
N SER A 14 -2.65 10.55 1.63
CA SER A 14 -3.75 11.18 2.38
C SER A 14 -4.87 11.66 1.46
N ARG A 15 -4.51 12.21 0.29
CA ARG A 15 -5.48 12.61 -0.73
C ARG A 15 -6.23 11.41 -1.30
N ILE A 16 -5.52 10.39 -1.78
CA ILE A 16 -6.14 9.18 -2.35
C ILE A 16 -7.04 8.50 -1.33
N SER A 17 -6.62 8.42 -0.06
CA SER A 17 -7.43 7.84 1.02
C SER A 17 -8.70 8.65 1.29
N GLY A 18 -8.61 9.97 1.28
CA GLY A 18 -9.77 10.87 1.43
C GLY A 18 -10.75 10.75 0.27
N GLU A 19 -10.26 10.69 -0.96
CA GLU A 19 -11.08 10.51 -2.16
C GLU A 19 -11.77 9.13 -2.16
N ASN A 20 -11.04 8.06 -1.83
CA ASN A 20 -11.61 6.72 -1.69
C ASN A 20 -12.69 6.65 -0.60
N LEU A 21 -12.53 7.34 0.52
CA LEU A 21 -13.55 7.39 1.58
C LEU A 21 -14.88 7.99 1.08
N VAL A 22 -14.80 9.04 0.28
CA VAL A 22 -15.96 9.69 -0.34
C VAL A 22 -16.59 8.79 -1.41
N ILE A 23 -15.78 8.12 -2.22
CA ILE A 23 -16.26 7.20 -3.27
C ILE A 23 -16.98 5.98 -2.66
N VAL A 24 -16.46 5.43 -1.56
CA VAL A 24 -17.05 4.25 -0.90
C VAL A 24 -18.44 4.53 -0.34
N ASN A 25 -18.67 5.74 0.17
CA ASN A 25 -19.99 6.12 0.68
C ASN A 25 -20.25 7.62 0.45
N SER A 26 -20.69 7.92 -0.77
CA SER A 26 -20.95 9.29 -1.22
C SER A 26 -22.14 9.94 -0.52
N ASP A 27 -23.05 9.15 0.03
CA ASP A 27 -24.20 9.64 0.79
C ASP A 27 -23.79 10.13 2.19
N LYS A 28 -22.85 9.43 2.83
CA LYS A 28 -22.35 9.75 4.17
C LYS A 28 -21.21 10.77 4.16
N TYR A 29 -20.31 10.67 3.19
CA TYR A 29 -19.09 11.50 3.11
C TYR A 29 -19.18 12.41 1.88
N LYS A 30 -19.27 13.73 2.12
CA LYS A 30 -19.42 14.73 1.06
C LYS A 30 -18.07 15.22 0.55
N ILE A 31 -18.01 15.47 -0.76
CA ILE A 31 -16.83 16.04 -1.46
C ILE A 31 -16.41 17.39 -0.85
N GLU A 32 -17.37 18.21 -0.40
CA GLU A 32 -17.12 19.52 0.24
C GLU A 32 -16.19 19.41 1.47
N LYS A 33 -16.17 18.24 2.14
CA LYS A 33 -15.36 17.98 3.32
C LYS A 33 -14.02 17.30 2.99
N LEU A 34 -13.66 17.18 1.72
CA LEU A 34 -12.42 16.53 1.29
C LEU A 34 -11.15 17.08 1.96
N PRO A 35 -10.98 18.41 2.14
CA PRO A 35 -9.83 18.93 2.89
C PRO A 35 -9.77 18.43 4.33
N LYS A 36 -10.92 18.22 4.99
CA LYS A 36 -10.97 17.67 6.35
C LYS A 36 -10.52 16.22 6.38
N TYR A 37 -10.94 15.42 5.40
CA TYR A 37 -10.50 14.02 5.29
C TYR A 37 -9.01 13.92 4.96
N PHE A 38 -8.49 14.81 4.10
CA PHE A 38 -7.06 14.92 3.83
C PHE A 38 -6.26 15.13 5.11
N TYR A 39 -6.62 16.15 5.92
CA TYR A 39 -5.93 16.42 7.18
C TYR A 39 -6.09 15.28 8.19
N LEU A 40 -7.27 14.64 8.25
CA LEU A 40 -7.50 13.48 9.11
C LEU A 40 -6.51 12.34 8.81
N PHE A 41 -6.39 11.93 7.56
CA PHE A 41 -5.47 10.85 7.16
C PHE A 41 -4.01 11.25 7.35
N LEU A 42 -3.66 12.50 7.03
CA LEU A 42 -2.30 13.01 7.22
C LEU A 42 -1.89 12.97 8.69
N TRP A 43 -2.73 13.52 9.57
CA TRP A 43 -2.45 13.50 11.01
C TRP A 43 -2.41 12.09 11.56
N LEU A 44 -3.31 11.20 11.14
CA LEU A 44 -3.29 9.79 11.55
C LEU A 44 -1.95 9.11 11.20
N GLN A 45 -1.42 9.34 10.00
CA GLN A 45 -0.13 8.79 9.57
C GLN A 45 1.03 9.34 10.41
N LEU A 46 1.03 10.64 10.69
CA LEU A 46 2.05 11.27 11.54
C LEU A 46 1.99 10.73 12.98
N PHE A 47 0.79 10.63 13.56
CA PHE A 47 0.60 10.08 14.90
C PHE A 47 1.01 8.61 14.98
N ALA A 48 0.69 7.80 13.97
CA ALA A 48 1.15 6.41 13.90
C ALA A 48 2.68 6.31 13.92
N GLY A 49 3.37 7.16 13.14
CA GLY A 49 4.83 7.22 13.15
C GLY A 49 5.40 7.63 14.52
N ILE A 50 4.83 8.67 15.14
CA ILE A 50 5.23 9.14 16.48
C ILE A 50 5.04 8.03 17.52
N LEU A 51 3.91 7.32 17.48
CA LEU A 51 3.60 6.25 18.42
C LEU A 51 4.60 5.08 18.30
N ILE A 52 4.93 4.67 17.07
CA ILE A 52 5.91 3.61 16.82
C ILE A 52 7.27 3.98 17.42
N PHE A 53 7.73 5.22 17.23
CA PHE A 53 8.98 5.69 17.83
C PHE A 53 8.90 5.80 19.36
N ALA A 54 7.76 6.25 19.90
CA ALA A 54 7.54 6.37 21.34
C ALA A 54 7.53 5.01 22.06
N LEU A 55 7.14 3.93 21.38
CA LEU A 55 7.20 2.56 21.90
C LEU A 55 8.64 2.00 21.98
N GLY A 56 9.66 2.79 21.64
CA GLY A 56 11.06 2.40 21.81
C GLY A 56 11.62 1.56 20.66
N PHE A 57 10.96 1.51 19.50
CA PHE A 57 11.51 0.92 18.27
C PHE A 57 12.65 1.81 17.74
N THR A 58 13.84 1.62 18.30
CA THR A 58 15.05 2.37 17.95
C THR A 58 15.94 1.65 16.94
N GLU A 59 15.73 0.35 16.73
CA GLU A 59 16.53 -0.44 15.81
C GLU A 59 16.14 -0.15 14.35
N PRO A 60 16.99 0.53 13.57
CA PRO A 60 16.65 0.98 12.22
C PRO A 60 16.42 -0.20 11.26
N LEU A 61 17.10 -1.32 11.49
CA LEU A 61 16.98 -2.52 10.65
C LEU A 61 15.56 -3.11 10.75
N GLY A 62 14.99 -3.18 11.95
CA GLY A 62 13.64 -3.73 12.15
C GLY A 62 12.59 -2.92 11.40
N LEU A 63 12.62 -1.59 11.53
CA LEU A 63 11.68 -0.70 10.83
C LEU A 63 11.80 -0.79 9.31
N VAL A 64 13.03 -0.91 8.79
CA VAL A 64 13.28 -1.07 7.35
C VAL A 64 12.78 -2.42 6.84
N VAL A 65 13.03 -3.51 7.56
CA VAL A 65 12.55 -4.85 7.19
C VAL A 65 11.02 -4.91 7.23
N THR A 66 10.39 -4.41 8.29
CA THR A 66 8.93 -4.33 8.38
C THR A 66 8.35 -3.49 7.24
N GLY A 67 8.96 -2.34 6.93
CA GLY A 67 8.55 -1.51 5.79
C GLY A 67 8.67 -2.23 4.45
N ALA A 68 9.75 -2.98 4.23
CA ALA A 68 9.95 -3.77 3.01
C ALA A 68 8.92 -4.90 2.88
N VAL A 69 8.59 -5.60 3.97
CA VAL A 69 7.57 -6.67 3.97
C VAL A 69 6.18 -6.09 3.70
N LEU A 70 5.80 -4.99 4.36
CA LEU A 70 4.52 -4.31 4.12
C LEU A 70 4.41 -3.80 2.67
N ASN A 71 5.51 -3.31 2.10
CA ASN A 71 5.55 -2.90 0.69
C ASN A 71 5.38 -4.10 -0.25
N ALA A 72 6.07 -5.22 0.01
CA ALA A 72 5.93 -6.44 -0.79
C ALA A 72 4.49 -6.97 -0.80
N ILE A 73 3.82 -6.97 0.36
CA ILE A 73 2.39 -7.34 0.48
C ILE A 73 1.51 -6.38 -0.31
N SER A 74 1.78 -5.07 -0.22
CA SER A 74 1.04 -4.06 -0.98
C SER A 74 1.18 -4.27 -2.50
N MET A 75 2.39 -4.60 -2.97
CA MET A 75 2.67 -4.89 -4.37
C MET A 75 2.01 -6.20 -4.85
N PHE A 76 1.92 -7.22 -3.99
CA PHE A 76 1.16 -8.43 -4.27
C PHE A 76 -0.32 -8.12 -4.52
N ILE A 77 -0.97 -7.38 -3.63
CA ILE A 77 -2.38 -7.01 -3.79
C ILE A 77 -2.56 -6.14 -5.04
N TYR A 78 -1.71 -5.13 -5.23
CA TYR A 78 -1.77 -4.22 -6.37
C TYR A 78 -1.66 -4.95 -7.72
N THR A 79 -0.67 -5.85 -7.87
CA THR A 79 -0.46 -6.60 -9.11
C THR A 79 -1.60 -7.56 -9.41
N GLY A 80 -2.22 -8.16 -8.39
CA GLY A 80 -3.42 -8.99 -8.56
C GLY A 80 -4.62 -8.17 -9.03
N LEU A 81 -4.90 -7.06 -8.34
CA LEU A 81 -6.02 -6.17 -8.68
C LEU A 81 -5.88 -5.53 -10.06
N ILE A 82 -4.67 -5.09 -10.42
CA ILE A 82 -4.46 -4.44 -11.72
C ILE A 82 -4.58 -5.45 -12.87
N LEU A 83 -4.14 -6.70 -12.68
CA LEU A 83 -4.29 -7.74 -13.67
C LEU A 83 -5.77 -8.10 -13.85
N TRP A 84 -6.51 -8.21 -12.75
CA TRP A 84 -7.96 -8.44 -12.76
C TRP A 84 -8.71 -7.31 -13.48
N LEU A 85 -8.41 -6.05 -13.15
CA LEU A 85 -8.97 -4.86 -13.78
C LEU A 85 -8.73 -4.84 -15.30
N ASN A 86 -7.48 -5.07 -15.72
CA ASN A 86 -7.09 -5.06 -17.13
C ASN A 86 -7.76 -6.17 -17.97
N LEU A 87 -8.12 -7.30 -17.35
CA LEU A 87 -8.76 -8.42 -18.04
C LEU A 87 -10.28 -8.34 -18.06
N THR A 88 -10.89 -7.73 -17.04
CA THR A 88 -12.35 -7.71 -16.87
C THR A 88 -13.03 -6.46 -17.41
N LEU A 89 -12.50 -5.28 -17.08
CA LEU A 89 -13.17 -4.00 -17.36
C LEU A 89 -12.72 -3.35 -18.68
N LEU A 90 -11.52 -3.69 -19.18
CA LEU A 90 -11.03 -3.12 -20.43
C LEU A 90 -11.62 -3.83 -21.67
N ALA A 91 -12.05 -3.02 -22.64
CA ALA A 91 -12.44 -3.47 -23.96
C ALA A 91 -11.28 -4.26 -24.60
N LYS A 92 -11.61 -5.36 -25.29
CA LYS A 92 -10.64 -6.29 -25.93
C LYS A 92 -9.47 -5.60 -26.67
N PRO A 93 -9.66 -4.51 -27.45
CA PRO A 93 -8.54 -3.87 -28.16
C PRO A 93 -7.56 -3.07 -27.26
N LEU A 94 -7.95 -2.72 -26.03
CA LEU A 94 -7.09 -1.99 -25.08
C LEU A 94 -6.39 -2.91 -24.08
N ARG A 95 -6.61 -4.22 -24.17
CA ARG A 95 -6.04 -5.18 -23.22
C ARG A 95 -4.52 -5.28 -23.39
N PRO A 96 -3.79 -5.46 -22.29
CA PRO A 96 -2.35 -5.68 -22.35
C PRO A 96 -2.00 -6.94 -23.15
N SER A 97 -0.84 -6.94 -23.79
CA SER A 97 -0.33 -8.11 -24.50
C SER A 97 -0.15 -9.31 -23.57
N ILE A 98 -0.23 -10.52 -24.12
CA ILE A 98 -0.03 -11.78 -23.38
C ILE A 98 1.30 -11.78 -22.62
N PHE A 99 2.35 -11.19 -23.21
CA PHE A 99 3.64 -11.03 -22.55
C PHE A 99 3.56 -10.17 -21.28
N ARG A 100 2.85 -9.03 -21.31
CA ARG A 100 2.67 -8.17 -20.12
C ARG A 100 1.87 -8.87 -19.04
N ILE A 101 0.83 -9.62 -19.43
CA ILE A 101 0.05 -10.45 -18.50
C ILE A 101 0.94 -11.46 -17.79
N PHE A 102 1.80 -12.16 -18.53
CA PHE A 102 2.73 -13.14 -17.96
C PHE A 102 3.75 -12.49 -17.02
N MET A 103 4.35 -11.37 -17.41
CA MET A 103 5.31 -10.64 -16.57
C MET A 103 4.68 -10.13 -15.26
N VAL A 104 3.47 -9.56 -15.34
CA VAL A 104 2.75 -9.10 -14.14
C VAL A 104 2.31 -10.28 -13.27
N GLY A 105 1.90 -11.39 -13.88
CA GLY A 105 1.59 -12.64 -13.17
C GLY A 105 2.81 -13.21 -12.44
N LEU A 106 3.99 -13.18 -13.07
CA LEU A 106 5.24 -13.58 -12.42
C LEU A 106 5.57 -12.67 -11.23
N ALA A 107 5.40 -11.35 -11.38
CA ALA A 107 5.59 -10.39 -10.29
C ALA A 107 4.62 -10.66 -9.12
N PHE A 108 3.35 -10.96 -9.42
CA PHE A 108 2.35 -11.35 -8.42
C PHE A 108 2.80 -12.60 -7.65
N LEU A 109 3.22 -13.66 -8.34
CA LEU A 109 3.73 -14.86 -7.68
C LEU A 109 4.99 -14.60 -6.85
N PHE A 110 5.90 -13.77 -7.35
CA PHE A 110 7.12 -13.40 -6.65
C PHE A 110 6.82 -12.64 -5.35
N TYR A 111 6.07 -11.53 -5.43
CA TYR A 111 5.73 -10.74 -4.25
C TYR A 111 4.91 -11.53 -3.24
N GLY A 112 3.95 -12.34 -3.69
CA GLY A 112 3.14 -13.19 -2.83
C GLY A 112 3.98 -14.27 -2.15
N GLY A 113 4.76 -15.02 -2.92
CA GLY A 113 5.61 -16.10 -2.42
C GLY A 113 6.64 -15.62 -1.39
N PHE A 114 7.35 -14.54 -1.69
CA PHE A 114 8.35 -13.97 -0.77
C PHE A 114 7.72 -13.34 0.48
N SER A 115 6.55 -12.69 0.35
CA SER A 115 5.85 -12.14 1.52
C SER A 115 5.42 -13.25 2.48
N ILE A 116 4.81 -14.32 1.94
CA ILE A 116 4.37 -15.48 2.72
C ILE A 116 5.57 -16.17 3.37
N PHE A 117 6.63 -16.43 2.61
CA PHE A 117 7.86 -17.04 3.12
C PHE A 117 8.46 -16.24 4.27
N THR A 118 8.52 -14.91 4.14
CA THR A 118 9.06 -14.02 5.17
C THR A 118 8.20 -14.03 6.43
N ILE A 119 6.87 -14.03 6.29
CA ILE A 119 5.95 -14.13 7.44
C ILE A 119 6.17 -15.45 8.18
N PHE A 120 6.22 -16.59 7.47
CA PHE A 120 6.48 -17.89 8.08
C PHE A 120 7.82 -17.94 8.80
N GLN A 121 8.88 -17.44 8.18
CA GLN A 121 10.22 -17.43 8.78
C GLN A 121 10.28 -16.58 10.07
N ASN A 122 9.65 -15.40 10.07
CA ASN A 122 9.61 -14.54 11.25
C ASN A 122 8.70 -15.10 12.35
N PHE A 123 7.58 -15.73 11.98
CA PHE A 123 6.70 -16.38 12.95
C PHE A 123 7.39 -17.57 13.63
N GLN A 124 8.13 -18.39 12.87
CA GLN A 124 8.88 -19.51 13.43
C GLN A 124 9.96 -19.05 14.42
N LYS A 125 10.68 -17.95 14.12
CA LYS A 125 11.64 -17.33 15.04
C LYS A 125 11.02 -16.77 16.33
N LEU A 126 9.74 -16.42 16.30
CA LEU A 126 9.02 -15.88 17.46
C LEU A 126 8.51 -16.99 18.40
N VAL A 127 8.33 -18.19 17.86
CA VAL A 127 7.78 -19.36 18.57
C VAL A 127 8.89 -20.28 19.12
N SER A 128 10.10 -20.28 18.55
CA SER A 128 11.27 -21.01 19.05
C SER A 128 12.09 -20.21 20.05
#